data_AF-A0A7C2WFQ4-F1
#
_entry.id   AF-A0A7C2WFQ4-F1
#
_cell.length_a   1.000
_cell.length_b   1.000
_cell.length_c   1.000
_cell.angle_alpha   90.00
_cell.angle_beta   90.00
_cell.angle_gamma   90.00
#
_symmetry.space_group_name_H-M   'P 1'
#
loop_
_entity.id
_entity.type
_entity.pdbx_description
1 polymer ?
#
loop_
_entity_poly.entity_id
_entity_poly.type
_entity_poly.pdbx_seq_one_letter_code
_entity_poly.pdbx_strand_id
1 'polypeptide(L)'
;SGLSVITEIIPFSEFYLAEDYHQKYYLRQEADLLKEFRAIYPKIEDFISSTAVARVNGYVGGYGTLENLEKETNSLGLSEAGSIRLLEIADRGLIPGCVVP
;
A
#
# COMPACT_ATOMS: atom_id res chain seq x y z
N SER A 1 25.16 21.56 6.52
CA SER A 1 25.10 21.44 7.99
C SER A 1 24.72 20.01 8.33
N GLY A 2 25.46 19.33 9.21
CA GLY A 2 25.11 17.99 9.67
C GLY A 2 24.24 18.10 10.92
N LEU A 3 22.96 17.75 10.80
CA LEU A 3 22.08 17.57 11.96
C LEU A 3 22.38 16.21 12.61
N SER A 4 22.41 16.16 13.94
CA SER A 4 22.58 14.91 14.68
C SER A 4 21.37 14.00 14.47
N VAL A 5 21.60 12.74 14.12
CA VAL A 5 20.56 11.70 14.04
C VAL A 5 20.29 11.17 15.45
N ILE A 6 19.03 11.19 15.87
CA ILE A 6 18.59 10.78 17.22
C ILE A 6 17.93 9.39 17.26
N THR A 7 17.90 8.67 16.13
CA THR A 7 17.29 7.33 16.04
C THR A 7 18.03 6.33 16.91
N GLU A 8 17.31 5.67 17.82
CA GLU A 8 17.86 4.62 18.67
C GLU A 8 18.09 3.31 17.88
N ILE A 9 19.20 2.62 18.15
CA ILE A 9 19.51 1.29 17.62
C ILE A 9 19.57 0.34 18.82
N ILE A 10 18.46 -0.36 19.09
CA ILE A 10 18.30 -1.27 20.23
C ILE A 10 17.99 -2.70 19.74
N PRO A 11 18.33 -3.74 20.54
CA PRO A 11 17.92 -5.10 20.22
C PRO A 11 16.39 -5.23 20.17
N PHE A 12 15.88 -5.96 19.18
CA PHE A 12 14.47 -6.33 19.11
C PHE A 12 14.08 -7.19 20.33
N SER A 13 12.93 -6.89 20.95
CA SER A 13 12.36 -7.67 22.04
C SER A 13 11.03 -8.30 21.62
N GLU A 14 10.02 -7.47 21.42
CA GLU A 14 8.66 -7.90 21.09
C GLU A 14 7.95 -6.83 20.25
N PHE A 15 7.01 -7.26 19.42
CA PHE A 15 6.16 -6.39 18.62
C PHE A 15 4.69 -6.78 18.82
N TYR A 16 3.88 -5.81 19.21
CA TYR A 16 2.43 -5.97 19.34
C TYR A 16 1.77 -5.43 18.09
N LEU A 17 0.96 -6.27 17.44
CA LEU A 17 0.22 -5.85 16.25
C LEU A 17 -0.81 -4.78 16.65
N ALA A 18 -0.75 -3.63 15.97
CA ALA A 18 -1.78 -2.61 16.09
C ALA A 18 -3.11 -3.10 15.52
N GLU A 19 -4.21 -2.51 15.99
CA GLU A 19 -5.57 -2.89 15.63
C GLU A 19 -5.81 -2.89 14.11
N ASP A 20 -6.73 -3.75 13.66
CA ASP A 20 -6.99 -3.99 12.24
C ASP A 20 -7.21 -2.71 11.42
N TYR A 21 -7.89 -1.71 11.98
CA TYR A 21 -8.22 -0.47 11.28
C TYR A 21 -6.99 0.39 10.98
N HIS A 22 -5.88 0.22 11.70
CA HIS A 22 -4.60 0.87 11.40
C HIS A 22 -3.87 0.21 10.23
N GLN A 23 -4.19 -1.04 9.91
CA GLN A 23 -3.53 -1.79 8.84
C GLN A 23 -4.02 -1.35 7.46
N LYS A 24 -3.08 -1.03 6.56
CA LYS A 24 -3.36 -0.65 5.15
C LYS A 24 -4.34 0.53 5.04
N TYR A 25 -4.05 1.56 5.84
CA TYR A 25 -4.91 2.74 6.05
C TYR A 25 -5.37 3.45 4.77
N TYR A 26 -4.50 3.61 3.76
CA TYR A 26 -4.87 4.31 2.53
C TYR A 26 -5.87 3.50 1.70
N LEU A 27 -5.62 2.20 1.51
CA LEU A 27 -6.56 1.33 0.79
C LEU A 27 -7.94 1.28 1.48
N ARG A 28 -7.99 1.34 2.81
CA ARG A 28 -9.26 1.34 3.54
C ARG A 28 -10.15 2.56 3.22
N GLN A 29 -9.59 3.63 2.69
CA GLN A 29 -10.35 4.83 2.27
C GLN A 29 -10.96 4.67 0.87
N GLU A 30 -10.51 3.70 0.07
CA GLU A 30 -11.05 3.39 -1.26
C GLU A 30 -11.97 2.17 -1.19
N ALA A 31 -13.26 2.41 -0.92
CA ALA A 31 -14.24 1.38 -0.61
C ALA A 31 -14.39 0.30 -1.70
N ASP A 32 -14.32 0.68 -2.98
CA ASP A 32 -14.47 -0.24 -4.10
C ASP A 32 -13.29 -1.23 -4.17
N LEU A 33 -12.07 -0.73 -4.06
CA LEU A 33 -10.86 -1.57 -4.04
C LEU A 33 -10.79 -2.43 -2.78
N LEU A 34 -11.15 -1.85 -1.62
CA LEU A 34 -11.20 -2.59 -0.36
C LEU A 34 -12.17 -3.78 -0.45
N LYS A 35 -13.34 -3.59 -1.06
CA LYS A 35 -14.35 -4.63 -1.23
C LYS A 35 -13.82 -5.79 -2.07
N GLU A 36 -13.12 -5.52 -3.16
CA GLU A 36 -12.50 -6.56 -3.99
C GLU A 36 -11.47 -7.36 -3.19
N PHE A 37 -10.54 -6.69 -2.51
CA PHE A 37 -9.53 -7.38 -1.72
C PHE A 37 -10.10 -8.14 -0.52
N ARG A 38 -11.24 -7.72 0.05
CA ARG A 38 -11.93 -8.49 1.08
C ARG A 38 -12.63 -9.73 0.54
N ALA A 39 -13.04 -9.72 -0.73
CA ALA A 39 -13.55 -10.91 -1.39
C ALA A 39 -12.42 -11.92 -1.68
N ILE A 40 -11.23 -11.45 -2.05
CA ILE A 40 -10.04 -12.27 -2.32
C ILE A 40 -9.44 -12.81 -1.00
N TYR A 41 -9.36 -11.95 0.02
CA TYR A 41 -8.79 -12.25 1.34
C TYR A 41 -9.83 -12.00 2.45
N PRO A 42 -10.76 -12.95 2.70
CA PRO A 42 -11.78 -12.78 3.74
C PRO A 42 -11.21 -12.73 5.16
N LYS A 43 -10.10 -13.44 5.39
CA LYS A 43 -9.38 -13.43 6.67
C LYS A 43 -8.49 -12.20 6.78
N ILE A 44 -8.51 -11.54 7.93
CA ILE A 44 -7.75 -10.31 8.13
C ILE A 44 -6.24 -10.57 8.03
N GLU A 45 -5.76 -11.71 8.52
CA GLU A 45 -4.34 -12.08 8.53
C GLU A 45 -3.80 -12.20 7.10
N ASP A 46 -4.57 -12.81 6.21
CA ASP A 46 -4.23 -12.95 4.79
C ASP A 46 -4.27 -11.58 4.07
N PHE A 47 -5.25 -10.73 4.43
CA PHE A 47 -5.37 -9.39 3.88
C PHE A 47 -4.17 -8.51 4.26
N ILE A 48 -3.78 -8.47 5.54
CA ILE A 48 -2.68 -7.60 6.00
C ILE A 48 -1.30 -8.11 5.57
N SER A 49 -1.14 -9.42 5.35
CA SER A 49 0.11 -10.04 4.92
C SER A 49 0.31 -10.08 3.40
N SER A 50 -0.73 -9.79 2.61
CA SER A 50 -0.66 -9.80 1.14
C SER A 50 0.22 -8.69 0.56
N THR A 51 1.15 -9.08 -0.31
CA THR A 51 1.98 -8.17 -1.11
C THR A 51 1.13 -7.29 -2.02
N ALA A 52 0.09 -7.85 -2.67
CA ALA A 52 -0.78 -7.09 -3.56
C ALA A 52 -1.54 -6.00 -2.79
N VAL A 53 -2.09 -6.33 -1.62
CA VAL A 53 -2.77 -5.36 -0.74
C VAL A 53 -1.79 -4.28 -0.27
N ALA A 54 -0.54 -4.64 0.05
CA ALA A 54 0.50 -3.68 0.42
C ALA A 54 0.86 -2.72 -0.73
N ARG A 55 1.01 -3.24 -1.96
CA ARG A 55 1.27 -2.45 -3.17
C ARG A 55 0.15 -1.46 -3.45
N VAL A 56 -1.10 -1.94 -3.47
CA VAL A 56 -2.26 -1.08 -3.72
C VAL A 56 -2.40 -0.03 -2.64
N ASN A 57 -2.18 -0.35 -1.37
CA ASN A 57 -2.15 0.66 -0.31
C ASN A 57 -1.08 1.75 -0.55
N GLY A 58 0.08 1.38 -1.08
CA GLY A 58 1.11 2.35 -1.49
C GLY A 58 0.63 3.27 -2.61
N TYR A 59 0.11 2.71 -3.70
CA TYR A 59 -0.40 3.47 -4.83
C TYR A 59 -1.57 4.40 -4.46
N VAL A 60 -2.53 3.91 -3.69
CA VAL A 60 -3.64 4.72 -3.16
C VAL A 60 -3.12 5.84 -2.25
N GLY A 61 -2.05 5.59 -1.50
CA GLY A 61 -1.36 6.60 -0.70
C GLY A 61 -0.53 7.59 -1.51
N GLY A 62 -0.50 7.48 -2.85
CA GLY A 62 0.26 8.35 -3.73
C GLY A 62 1.74 7.96 -3.88
N TYR A 63 2.13 6.75 -3.49
CA TYR A 63 3.53 6.31 -3.58
C TYR A 63 3.75 5.35 -4.76
N GLY A 64 4.81 5.61 -5.54
CA GLY A 64 5.23 4.76 -6.65
C GLY A 64 5.38 5.55 -7.94
N THR A 65 5.40 4.83 -9.06
CA THR A 65 5.42 5.44 -10.41
C THR A 65 4.33 4.81 -11.26
N LEU A 66 3.82 5.56 -12.24
CA LEU A 66 2.82 5.06 -13.18
C LEU A 66 3.36 3.85 -13.95
N GLU A 67 4.63 3.90 -14.39
CA GLU A 67 5.30 2.80 -15.08
C GLU A 67 5.31 1.50 -14.24
N ASN A 68 5.61 1.59 -12.94
CA ASN A 68 5.59 0.41 -12.08
C ASN A 68 4.17 -0.09 -11.88
N LEU A 69 3.20 0.82 -11.70
CA LEU A 69 1.80 0.45 -11.58
C LEU A 69 1.35 -0.31 -12.83
N GLU A 70 1.57 0.23 -14.03
CA GLU A 70 1.21 -0.41 -15.30
C GLU A 70 1.80 -1.81 -15.46
N LYS A 71 3.06 -2.02 -15.06
CA LYS A 71 3.72 -3.34 -15.08
C LYS A 71 3.09 -4.32 -14.09
N GLU A 72 2.70 -3.84 -12.92
CA GLU A 72 2.18 -4.68 -11.84
C GLU A 72 0.66 -4.92 -11.93
N THR A 73 -0.11 -4.03 -12.55
CA THR A 73 -1.60 -3.98 -12.48
C THR A 73 -2.26 -5.34 -12.70
N ASN A 74 -1.87 -6.06 -13.75
CA ASN A 74 -2.46 -7.38 -14.08
C ASN A 74 -2.16 -8.48 -13.05
N SER A 75 -1.18 -8.27 -12.17
CA SER A 75 -0.78 -9.20 -11.12
C SER A 75 -1.34 -8.85 -9.74
N LEU A 76 -2.02 -7.71 -9.58
CA LEU A 76 -2.55 -7.24 -8.30
C LEU A 76 -3.84 -7.96 -7.87
N GLY A 77 -4.41 -8.81 -8.74
CA GLY A 77 -5.61 -9.60 -8.44
C GLY A 77 -6.91 -8.81 -8.45
N LEU A 78 -6.87 -7.54 -8.84
CA LEU A 78 -8.06 -6.71 -9.04
C LEU A 78 -8.81 -7.14 -10.30
N SER A 79 -10.12 -6.89 -10.31
CA SER A 79 -10.93 -6.90 -11.52
C SER A 79 -10.47 -5.83 -12.50
N GLU A 80 -10.98 -5.87 -13.72
CA GLU A 80 -10.75 -4.80 -14.70
C GLU A 80 -11.22 -3.44 -14.18
N ALA A 81 -12.41 -3.39 -13.55
CA ALA A 81 -12.94 -2.18 -12.94
C ALA A 81 -12.05 -1.67 -11.80
N GLY A 82 -11.58 -2.57 -10.93
CA GLY A 82 -10.65 -2.21 -9.86
C GLY A 82 -9.31 -1.71 -10.38
N SER A 83 -8.81 -2.30 -11.47
CA SER A 83 -7.57 -1.87 -12.13
C SER A 83 -7.71 -0.47 -12.74
N ILE A 84 -8.82 -0.20 -13.42
CA ILE A 84 -9.14 1.15 -13.95
C ILE A 84 -9.22 2.15 -12.80
N ARG A 85 -9.94 1.82 -11.73
CA ARG A 85 -10.07 2.69 -10.56
C ARG A 85 -8.70 3.01 -9.93
N LEU A 86 -7.82 2.02 -9.82
CA LEU A 86 -6.48 2.21 -9.28
C LEU A 86 -5.64 3.16 -10.16
N LEU A 87 -5.74 3.04 -11.49
CA LEU A 87 -5.08 3.93 -12.44
C LEU A 87 -5.63 5.37 -12.33
N GLU A 88 -6.95 5.55 -12.20
CA GLU A 88 -7.57 6.88 -11.99
C GLU A 88 -7.10 7.55 -10.70
N ILE A 89 -6.88 6.78 -9.63
CA ILE A 89 -6.35 7.31 -8.37
C ILE A 89 -4.90 7.74 -8.58
N ALA A 90 -4.09 6.91 -9.24
CA ALA A 90 -2.68 7.19 -9.50
C ALA A 90 -2.46 8.40 -10.41
N ASP A 91 -3.33 8.64 -11.39
CA ASP A 91 -3.25 9.78 -12.31
C ASP A 91 -3.41 11.13 -11.60
N ARG A 92 -3.99 11.16 -10.40
CA ARG A 92 -4.10 12.37 -9.56
C ARG A 92 -2.75 12.79 -8.94
N GLY A 93 -1.72 11.97 -9.10
CA GLY A 93 -0.35 12.28 -8.70
C GLY A 93 0.27 11.17 -7.88
N LEU A 94 1.15 10.39 -8.51
CA LEU A 94 2.09 9.52 -7.80
C LEU A 94 3.39 10.27 -7.53
N ILE A 95 3.85 10.18 -6.29
CA ILE A 95 5.15 10.64 -5.86
C ILE A 95 6.09 9.44 -6.01
N PRO A 96 7.10 9.51 -6.90
CA PRO A 96 8.20 8.56 -6.85
C PRO A 96 8.75 8.63 -5.42
N GLY A 97 8.74 7.51 -4.71
CA GLY A 97 9.30 7.44 -3.35
C GLY A 97 10.69 8.09 -3.32
N CYS A 98 11.09 8.59 -2.15
CA CYS A 98 12.30 9.40 -1.93
C CYS A 98 13.34 9.27 -3.05
N VAL A 99 13.49 10.31 -3.87
CA VAL A 99 14.62 10.43 -4.79
C VAL A 99 15.85 10.53 -3.89
N VAL A 100 16.54 9.41 -3.67
CA VAL A 100 17.81 9.42 -2.96
C VAL A 100 18.80 10.21 -3.83
N PRO A 101 19.34 11.34 -3.33
CA PRO A 101 20.33 12.13 -4.06
C PRO A 101 21.65 11.39 -4.25
#